data_AF-A0A0G0D4K8-F1
#
_entry.id   AF-A0A0G0D4K8-F1
#
_cell.length_a   1.000
_cell.length_b   1.000
_cell.length_c   1.000
_cell.angle_alpha   90.00
_cell.angle_beta   90.00
_cell.angle_gamma   90.00
#
_symmetry.space_group_name_H-M   'P 1'
#
loop_
_entity.id
_entity.type
_entity.pdbx_description
1 polymer ?
#
loop_
_entity_poly.entity_id
_entity_poly.type
_entity_poly.pdbx_seq_one_letter_code
_entity_poly.pdbx_strand_id
1 'polypeptide(L)'
;MSTDPNREIASHYEKLRTVERDFQLIVDTVIDINSHIIAANKLPISDDYQQTFTILAQNGFISPTLSEQIAPVTGLRNLIVHKYGEVDMERFFNALRKNTGQFNSYISEIEKLL
;
A
#
# COMPACT_ATOMS: atom_id res chain seq x y z
N MET A 1 -29.92 14.36 4.98
CA MET A 1 -28.55 14.48 5.51
C MET A 1 -27.72 13.41 4.83
N SER A 2 -26.78 13.79 3.96
CA SER A 2 -25.79 12.84 3.45
C SER A 2 -24.83 12.55 4.59
N THR A 3 -24.88 11.35 5.16
CA THR A 3 -23.91 10.90 6.16
C THR A 3 -22.58 10.66 5.47
N ASP A 4 -21.54 11.37 5.89
CA ASP A 4 -20.17 11.15 5.43
C ASP A 4 -19.77 9.68 5.70
N PRO A 5 -19.52 8.85 4.66
CA PRO A 5 -19.18 7.44 4.82
C PRO A 5 -17.96 7.22 5.74
N ASN A 6 -17.01 8.15 5.74
CA ASN A 6 -15.82 8.04 6.59
C ASN A 6 -16.18 8.18 8.07
N ARG A 7 -17.10 9.10 8.41
CA ARG A 7 -17.61 9.24 9.78
C ARG A 7 -18.42 8.03 10.22
N GLU A 8 -19.17 7.43 9.32
CA GLU A 8 -19.91 6.19 9.61
C GLU A 8 -18.96 5.02 9.89
N ILE A 9 -17.91 4.85 9.08
CA ILE A 9 -16.92 3.78 9.30
C ILE A 9 -16.15 4.03 10.60
N ALA A 10 -15.71 5.28 10.85
CA ALA A 10 -14.96 5.63 12.05
C ALA A 10 -15.77 5.48 13.35
N SER A 11 -17.09 5.63 13.30
CA SER A 11 -17.96 5.48 14.47
C SER A 11 -18.31 4.04 14.82
N HIS A 12 -18.02 3.07 13.92
CA HIS A 12 -18.26 1.65 14.15
C HIS A 12 -16.94 0.90 14.20
N TYR A 13 -16.54 0.47 15.41
CA TYR A 13 -15.27 -0.22 15.64
C TYR A 13 -15.04 -1.39 14.68
N GLU A 14 -16.05 -2.24 14.46
CA GLU A 14 -15.95 -3.40 13.56
C GLU A 14 -15.66 -2.99 12.11
N LYS A 15 -16.37 -1.96 11.59
CA LYS A 15 -16.15 -1.45 10.23
C LYS A 15 -14.74 -0.90 10.08
N LEU A 16 -14.29 -0.12 11.06
CA LEU A 16 -12.94 0.42 11.07
C LEU A 16 -11.89 -0.69 11.06
N ARG A 17 -12.02 -1.69 11.93
CA ARG A 17 -11.09 -2.83 12.01
C ARG A 17 -11.03 -3.62 10.71
N THR A 18 -12.16 -3.80 10.03
CA THR A 18 -12.19 -4.44 8.71
C THR A 18 -11.39 -3.64 7.68
N VAL A 19 -11.63 -2.33 7.58
CA VAL A 19 -10.89 -1.47 6.63
C VAL A 19 -9.39 -1.46 6.92
N GLU A 20 -8.99 -1.35 8.19
CA GLU A 20 -7.58 -1.42 8.60
C GLU A 20 -6.94 -2.76 8.17
N ARG A 21 -7.66 -3.87 8.37
CA ARG A 21 -7.15 -5.21 8.06
C ARG A 21 -7.04 -5.43 6.56
N ASP A 22 -8.05 -5.03 5.79
CA ASP A 22 -8.05 -5.16 4.34
C ASP A 22 -6.92 -4.33 3.73
N PHE A 23 -6.72 -3.11 4.21
CA PHE A 23 -5.59 -2.28 3.77
C PHE A 23 -4.24 -2.93 4.07
N GLN A 24 -4.06 -3.46 5.29
CA GLN A 24 -2.84 -4.18 5.64
C GLN A 24 -2.61 -5.37 4.69
N LEU A 25 -3.65 -6.17 4.42
CA LEU A 25 -3.56 -7.33 3.53
C LEU A 25 -3.17 -6.94 2.11
N ILE A 26 -3.75 -5.87 1.56
CA ILE A 26 -3.40 -5.36 0.23
C ILE A 26 -1.91 -4.98 0.18
N VAL A 27 -1.44 -4.22 1.16
CA VAL A 27 -0.04 -3.76 1.19
C VAL A 27 0.93 -4.94 1.37
N ASP A 28 0.62 -5.87 2.28
CA ASP A 28 1.43 -7.07 2.50
C ASP A 28 1.50 -7.92 1.21
N THR A 29 0.38 -8.08 0.50
CA THR A 29 0.34 -8.82 -0.78
C THR A 29 1.21 -8.16 -1.86
N VAL A 30 1.18 -6.83 -1.97
CA VAL A 30 2.02 -6.09 -2.92
C VAL A 30 3.51 -6.27 -2.59
N ILE A 31 3.88 -6.22 -1.31
CA ILE A 31 5.25 -6.47 -0.86
C ILE A 31 5.69 -7.90 -1.19
N ASP A 32 4.82 -8.88 -0.99
CA ASP A 32 5.10 -10.29 -1.31
C ASP A 32 5.33 -10.48 -2.82
N ILE A 33 4.52 -9.83 -3.67
CA ILE A 33 4.71 -9.83 -5.13
C ILE A 33 6.06 -9.20 -5.48
N ASN A 34 6.39 -8.03 -4.94
CA ASN A 34 7.68 -7.38 -5.17
C ASN A 34 8.84 -8.30 -4.77
N SER A 35 8.75 -8.90 -3.59
CA SER A 35 9.77 -9.80 -3.03
C SER A 35 9.95 -11.04 -3.90
N HIS A 36 8.85 -11.60 -4.41
CA HIS A 36 8.88 -12.72 -5.34
C HIS A 36 9.59 -12.36 -6.64
N ILE A 37 9.28 -11.21 -7.24
CA ILE A 37 9.93 -10.72 -8.46
C ILE A 37 11.43 -10.48 -8.24
N ILE A 38 11.80 -9.85 -7.12
CA ILE A 38 13.20 -9.60 -6.73
C ILE A 38 13.97 -10.93 -6.63
N ALA A 39 13.41 -11.91 -5.92
CA ALA A 39 14.01 -13.21 -5.74
C ALA A 39 14.13 -13.99 -7.07
N ALA A 40 13.08 -14.01 -7.88
CA ALA A 40 13.06 -14.69 -9.17
C ALA A 40 14.12 -14.15 -10.15
N ASN A 41 14.39 -12.85 -10.08
CA ASN A 41 15.38 -12.17 -10.93
C ASN A 41 16.78 -12.05 -10.29
N LYS A 42 17.02 -12.66 -9.12
CA LYS A 42 18.29 -12.62 -8.38
C LYS A 42 18.78 -11.19 -8.11
N LEU A 43 17.85 -10.28 -7.83
CA LEU A 43 18.15 -8.89 -7.53
C LEU A 43 18.65 -8.70 -6.09
N PRO A 44 19.28 -7.55 -5.78
CA PRO A 44 19.67 -7.24 -4.40
C PRO A 44 18.51 -7.37 -3.42
N ILE A 45 18.81 -7.88 -2.23
CA ILE A 45 17.83 -8.01 -1.15
C ILE A 45 17.44 -6.60 -0.68
N SER A 46 16.16 -6.38 -0.43
CA SER A 46 15.66 -5.16 0.19
C SER A 46 15.93 -5.18 1.70
N ASP A 47 16.49 -4.10 2.23
CA ASP A 47 16.64 -3.75 3.64
C ASP A 47 15.29 -3.46 4.31
N ASP A 48 14.32 -2.94 3.55
CA ASP A 48 12.95 -2.68 4.05
C ASP A 48 11.87 -2.83 2.96
N TYR A 49 10.61 -2.75 3.38
CA TYR A 49 9.46 -2.88 2.47
C TYR A 49 9.36 -1.75 1.42
N GLN A 50 9.80 -0.53 1.72
CA GLN A 50 9.78 0.57 0.74
C GLN A 50 10.76 0.32 -0.39
N GLN A 51 11.95 -0.18 -0.04
CA GLN A 51 13.01 -0.44 -1.00
C GLN A 51 12.61 -1.50 -2.04
N THR A 52 11.67 -2.40 -1.72
CA THR A 52 11.14 -3.36 -2.70
C THR A 52 10.59 -2.65 -3.95
N PHE A 53 9.89 -1.53 -3.80
CA PHE A 53 9.37 -0.74 -4.93
C PHE A 53 10.50 -0.07 -5.71
N THR A 54 11.47 0.51 -5.01
CA THR A 54 12.63 1.16 -5.63
C THR A 54 13.44 0.16 -6.46
N ILE A 55 13.65 -1.06 -5.95
CA ILE A 55 14.36 -2.12 -6.68
C ILE A 55 13.60 -2.50 -7.94
N LEU A 56 12.27 -2.66 -7.87
CA LEU A 56 11.45 -2.93 -9.05
C LEU A 56 11.58 -1.82 -10.10
N ALA A 57 11.54 -0.55 -9.68
CA ALA A 57 11.67 0.59 -10.59
C ALA A 57 13.05 0.68 -11.25
N GLN A 58 14.12 0.47 -10.47
CA GLN A 58 15.50 0.48 -11.00
C GLN A 58 15.73 -0.60 -12.06
N ASN A 59 14.96 -1.69 -12.01
CA ASN A 59 15.04 -2.80 -12.96
C ASN A 59 13.93 -2.75 -14.03
N GLY A 60 13.15 -1.67 -14.09
CA GLY A 60 12.16 -1.43 -15.14
C GLY A 60 10.88 -2.26 -15.03
N PHE A 61 10.63 -2.92 -13.89
CA PHE A 61 9.39 -3.67 -13.66
C PHE A 61 8.19 -2.76 -13.40
N ILE A 62 8.44 -1.62 -12.75
CA ILE A 62 7.46 -0.54 -12.59
C ILE A 62 8.09 0.80 -12.96
N SER A 63 7.29 1.80 -13.26
CA SER A 63 7.79 3.14 -13.53
C SER A 63 8.34 3.81 -12.26
N PRO A 64 9.43 4.61 -12.34
CA PRO A 64 9.96 5.35 -11.19
C PRO A 64 8.92 6.24 -10.53
N THR A 65 8.10 6.92 -11.33
CA THR A 65 6.98 7.74 -10.86
C THR A 65 5.98 6.94 -10.04
N LEU A 66 5.61 5.72 -10.50
CA LEU A 66 4.69 4.88 -9.74
C LEU A 66 5.33 4.40 -8.44
N SER A 67 6.60 3.98 -8.47
CA SER A 67 7.34 3.57 -7.28
C SER A 67 7.34 4.66 -6.20
N GLU A 68 7.67 5.90 -6.54
CA GLU A 68 7.64 7.03 -5.61
C GLU A 68 6.25 7.30 -5.04
N GLN A 69 5.22 7.10 -5.85
CA GLN A 69 3.84 7.33 -5.45
C GLN A 69 3.29 6.24 -4.52
N ILE A 70 3.62 4.98 -4.78
CA ILE A 70 3.06 3.83 -4.05
C ILE A 70 3.92 3.40 -2.86
N ALA A 71 5.25 3.56 -2.87
CA ALA A 71 6.11 3.15 -1.76
C ALA A 71 5.68 3.67 -0.37
N PRO A 72 5.12 4.91 -0.23
CA PRO A 72 4.62 5.40 1.06
C PRO A 72 3.52 4.56 1.71
N VAL A 73 2.82 3.67 0.98
CA VAL A 73 1.76 2.81 1.55
C VAL A 73 2.27 1.87 2.63
N THR A 74 3.55 1.48 2.58
CA THR A 74 4.18 0.62 3.60
C THR A 74 4.29 1.35 4.94
N GLY A 75 4.58 2.65 4.91
CA GLY A 75 4.61 3.50 6.11
C GLY A 75 3.22 3.67 6.72
N LEU A 76 2.20 3.86 5.86
CA LEU A 76 0.80 3.92 6.31
C LEU A 76 0.36 2.60 6.94
N ARG A 77 0.73 1.46 6.34
CA ARG A 77 0.47 0.12 6.90
C ARG A 77 1.13 -0.04 8.26
N ASN A 78 2.37 0.39 8.42
CA ASN A 78 3.08 0.33 9.70
C ASN A 78 2.44 1.22 10.77
N LEU A 79 1.95 2.41 10.39
CA LEU A 79 1.23 3.31 11.29
C LEU A 79 -0.04 2.65 11.85
N ILE A 80 -0.81 1.96 11.00
CA ILE A 80 -2.06 1.29 11.36
C ILE A 80 -1.79 0.07 12.25
N VAL A 81 -0.78 -0.75 11.90
CA VAL A 81 -0.45 -1.98 12.63
C VAL A 81 0.11 -1.67 14.03
N HIS A 82 1.05 -0.73 14.10
CA HIS A 82 1.75 -0.43 15.36
C HIS A 82 1.07 0.64 16.21
N LYS A 83 0.00 1.29 15.71
CA LYS A 83 -0.77 2.33 16.41
C LYS A 83 0.12 3.43 16.99
N TYR A 84 1.11 3.89 16.25
CA TYR A 84 1.96 5.00 16.69
C TYR A 84 1.14 6.31 16.69
N GLY A 85 0.48 6.61 17.81
CA GLY A 85 -0.27 7.86 18.04
C GLY A 85 -1.78 7.77 17.77
N GLU A 86 -2.47 8.90 17.94
CA GLU A 86 -3.84 9.08 17.44
C GLU A 86 -3.80 9.07 15.91
N VAL A 87 -4.34 8.01 15.30
CA VAL A 87 -4.49 7.96 13.85
C VAL A 87 -5.48 9.03 13.43
N ASP A 88 -5.00 10.04 12.71
CA ASP A 88 -5.86 11.00 12.03
C ASP A 88 -6.68 10.25 10.96
N MET A 89 -7.91 9.92 11.35
CA MET A 89 -8.83 9.12 10.55
C MET A 89 -9.16 9.77 9.20
N GLU A 90 -9.17 11.11 9.15
CA GLU A 90 -9.41 11.84 7.91
C GLU A 90 -8.23 11.65 6.94
N ARG A 91 -7.00 11.79 7.45
CA ARG A 91 -5.79 11.49 6.67
C ARG A 91 -5.73 10.03 6.23
N PHE A 92 -6.12 9.10 7.10
CA PHE A 92 -6.16 7.67 6.77
C PHE A 92 -7.10 7.39 5.60
N PHE A 93 -8.36 7.82 5.66
CA PHE A 93 -9.31 7.60 4.57
C PHE A 93 -8.92 8.32 3.28
N ASN A 94 -8.35 9.52 3.37
CA ASN A 94 -7.85 10.23 2.20
C ASN A 94 -6.68 9.49 1.54
N ALA A 95 -5.75 8.96 2.34
CA ALA A 95 -4.64 8.16 1.82
C ALA A 95 -5.15 6.86 1.20
N LEU A 96 -6.07 6.13 1.85
CA LEU A 96 -6.71 4.93 1.29
C LEU A 96 -7.29 5.19 -0.11
N ARG A 97 -8.10 6.24 -0.26
CA ARG A 97 -8.74 6.58 -1.53
C ARG A 97 -7.74 7.00 -2.60
N LYS A 98 -6.65 7.67 -2.24
CA LYS A 98 -5.58 8.02 -3.18
C LYS A 98 -4.84 6.77 -3.64
N ASN A 99 -4.60 5.82 -2.74
CA ASN A 99 -3.80 4.64 -3.01
C ASN A 99 -4.53 3.61 -3.89
N THR A 100 -5.87 3.58 -3.92
CA THR A 100 -6.61 2.67 -4.82
C THR A 100 -6.23 2.86 -6.30
N GLY A 101 -6.07 4.11 -6.75
CA GLY A 101 -5.59 4.40 -8.10
C GLY A 101 -4.16 3.91 -8.34
N GLN A 102 -3.30 4.01 -7.32
CA GLN A 102 -1.91 3.54 -7.39
C GLN A 102 -1.82 2.01 -7.44
N PHE A 103 -2.66 1.30 -6.67
CA PHE A 103 -2.74 -0.16 -6.74
C PHE A 103 -3.20 -0.64 -8.11
N ASN A 104 -4.17 0.04 -8.74
CA ASN A 104 -4.60 -0.30 -10.11
C ASN A 104 -3.47 -0.10 -11.13
N SER A 105 -2.74 1.01 -11.04
CA SER A 105 -1.56 1.26 -11.88
C SER A 105 -0.47 0.21 -11.66
N TYR A 106 -0.23 -0.18 -10.40
CA TYR A 106 0.72 -1.22 -10.05
C TYR A 106 0.35 -2.57 -10.66
N ILE A 107 -0.90 -3.02 -10.48
CA ILE A 107 -1.40 -4.26 -11.09
C ILE A 107 -1.21 -4.22 -12.60
N SER A 108 -1.57 -3.10 -13.24
CA SER A 108 -1.43 -2.94 -14.69
C SER A 108 0.02 -2.99 -15.19
N GLU A 109 0.99 -2.57 -14.39
CA GLU A 109 2.42 -2.68 -14.73
C GLU A 109 2.96 -4.09 -14.47
N ILE A 110 2.56 -4.73 -13.36
CA ILE A 110 2.96 -6.11 -13.03
C ILE A 110 2.36 -7.14 -14.01
N GLU A 111 1.09 -6.99 -14.42
CA GLU A 111 0.44 -7.90 -15.36
C GLU A 111 1.15 -7.95 -16.72
N LYS A 112 1.86 -6.89 -17.12
CA LYS A 112 2.66 -6.87 -18.36
C LYS A 112 3.91 -7.74 -18.28
N LEU A 113 4.27 -8.20 -17.09
CA LEU A 113 5.42 -9.05 -16.82
C LEU A 113 5.07 -10.54 -16.82
N LEU A 114 3.76 -10.87 -16.83
CA LEU A 114 3.22 -12.24 -16.89
C LEU A 114 3.02 -12.67 -18.35
#